data_AF-A0A6J7FBH9-F1
#
_entry.id   AF-A0A6J7FBH9-F1
#
_cell.length_a   1.000
_cell.length_b   1.000
_cell.length_c   1.000
_cell.angle_alpha   90.00
_cell.angle_beta   90.00
_cell.angle_gamma   90.00
#
_symmetry.space_group_name_H-M   'P 1'
#
loop_
_entity.id
_entity.type
_entity.pdbx_description
1 polymer ?
#
loop_
_entity_poly.entity_id
_entity_poly.type
_entity_poly.pdbx_seq_one_letter_code
_entity_poly.pdbx_strand_id
1 'polypeptide(L)' 'MVAAQTGLDVGEFVWTGGDCHIYDNHREQVAEQLSREAYPYPTLKLAQRDSIFDYTFDDVEIVDYQHHPAIKAPVAV' A
#
# COMPACT_ATOMS: atom_id res chain seq x y z
N MET A 1 -13.01 -0.75 1.55
CA MET A 1 -13.95 -1.37 2.52
C MET A 1 -15.07 -0.42 2.91
N VAL A 2 -14.82 0.71 3.58
CA VAL A 2 -15.89 1.65 4.01
C VAL A 2 -16.80 2.06 2.86
N ALA A 3 -16.24 2.54 1.74
CA ALA A 3 -17.04 2.92 0.56
C ALA A 3 -18.00 1.81 0.10
N ALA A 4 -17.51 0.57 -0.02
CA ALA A 4 -18.35 -0.59 -0.38
C ALA A 4 -19.50 -0.83 0.62
N GLN A 5 -19.24 -0.70 1.92
CA GLN A 5 -20.21 -0.95 2.99
C GLN A 5 -21.22 0.19 3.15
N THR A 6 -20.89 1.38 2.67
CA THR A 6 -21.82 2.53 2.65
C THR A 6 -22.45 2.75 1.27
N GLY A 7 -22.25 1.84 0.31
CA GLY A 7 -22.79 1.96 -1.04
C GLY A 7 -22.22 3.14 -1.85
N LEU A 8 -20.98 3.53 -1.59
CA LEU A 8 -20.26 4.62 -2.26
C LEU A 8 -19.11 4.08 -3.13
N ASP A 9 -18.67 4.91 -4.07
CA ASP A 9 -17.45 4.68 -4.84
C ASP A 9 -16.20 5.15 -4.08
N VAL A 10 -15.02 4.65 -4.49
CA VAL A 10 -13.75 5.12 -3.96
C VAL A 10 -13.45 6.54 -4.44
N GLY A 11 -12.99 7.39 -3.53
CA GLY A 11 -12.52 8.74 -3.81
C GLY A 11 -11.00 8.87 -3.73
N GLU A 12 -10.54 10.06 -3.42
CA GLU A 12 -9.11 10.33 -3.21
C GLU A 12 -8.66 9.94 -1.81
N PHE A 13 -7.49 9.32 -1.71
CA PHE A 13 -6.79 9.14 -0.43
C PHE A 13 -5.79 10.28 -0.25
N VAL A 14 -6.06 11.16 0.71
CA VAL A 14 -5.19 12.28 1.05
C VAL A 14 -4.40 11.94 2.32
N TRP A 15 -3.07 11.92 2.22
CA TRP A 15 -2.17 11.67 3.34
C TRP A 15 -1.43 12.94 3.76
N THR A 16 -1.41 13.22 5.06
CA THR A 16 -0.69 14.36 5.65
C THR A 16 0.30 13.83 6.69
N GLY A 17 1.58 14.13 6.51
CA GLY A 17 2.65 13.80 7.45
C GLY A 17 3.00 14.97 8.37
N GLY A 18 3.33 14.67 9.64
CA GLY A 18 3.84 15.64 10.61
C GLY A 18 5.36 15.65 10.64
N ASP A 19 5.95 14.76 11.44
CA ASP A 19 7.40 14.50 11.41
C ASP A 19 7.68 13.36 10.42
N CYS A 20 8.26 13.73 9.28
CA CYS A 20 8.68 12.80 8.23
C CYS A 20 10.21 12.77 8.18
N HIS A 21 10.81 11.61 8.46
CA HIS A 21 12.25 11.44 8.50
C HIS A 21 12.69 10.11 7.91
N ILE A 22 13.99 10.02 7.59
CA ILE A 22 14.67 8.81 7.16
C ILE A 22 15.66 8.43 8.26
N TYR A 23 15.60 7.19 8.74
CA TYR A 23 16.59 6.68 9.69
C TYR A 23 17.97 6.59 9.03
N ASP A 24 19.03 6.88 9.79
CA ASP A 24 20.39 6.89 9.24
C ASP A 24 20.81 5.51 8.68
N ASN A 25 20.33 4.42 9.26
CA ASN A 25 20.58 3.05 8.78
C ASN A 25 19.74 2.66 7.54
N HIS A 26 18.94 3.57 6.98
CA HIS A 26 18.11 3.34 5.78
C HIS A 26 18.56 4.14 4.55
N ARG A 27 19.62 4.95 4.65
CA ARG A 27 20.03 5.88 3.57
C ARG A 27 20.32 5.16 2.25
N GLU A 28 21.03 4.03 2.29
CA GLU A 28 21.37 3.26 1.09
C GLU A 28 20.12 2.62 0.46
N GLN A 29 19.22 2.07 1.26
CA GLN A 29 17.96 1.46 0.81
C GLN A 29 17.05 2.50 0.14
N VAL A 30 16.94 3.70 0.71
CA VAL A 30 16.17 4.80 0.10
C VAL A 30 16.81 5.24 -1.22
N ALA A 31 18.14 5.38 -1.27
CA ALA A 31 18.83 5.74 -2.52
C ALA A 31 18.61 4.71 -3.63
N GLU A 32 18.69 3.41 -3.31
CA GLU A 32 18.39 2.33 -4.26
C GLU A 32 16.91 2.36 -4.70
N GLN A 33 15.97 2.60 -3.78
CA GLN A 33 14.56 2.68 -4.14
C GLN A 33 14.28 3.86 -5.08
N LEU A 34 14.89 5.02 -4.84
CA LEU A 34 14.74 6.23 -5.66
C LEU A 34 15.39 6.10 -7.04
N SER A 35 16.33 5.17 -7.24
CA SER A 35 16.93 4.92 -8.56
C SER A 35 16.07 4.03 -9.47
N ARG A 36 14.98 3.46 -8.97
CA ARG A 36 14.12 2.54 -9.73
C ARG A 36 13.01 3.30 -10.47
N GLU A 37 12.76 2.90 -11.71
CA GLU A 37 11.60 3.40 -12.46
C GLU A 37 10.30 2.78 -11.91
N ALA A 38 9.27 3.59 -11.71
CA ALA A 38 7.99 3.12 -11.19
C ALA A 38 7.23 2.31 -12.26
N TYR A 39 6.69 1.15 -11.86
CA TYR A 39 5.70 0.43 -12.67
C TYR A 39 4.30 1.03 -12.52
N PRO A 40 3.37 0.75 -13.44
CA PRO A 40 1.96 1.07 -13.25
C PRO A 40 1.43 0.54 -11.91
N TYR A 41 0.53 1.29 -11.29
CA TYR A 41 -0.10 0.85 -10.04
C TYR A 41 -0.96 -0.41 -10.26
N PRO A 42 -1.00 -1.34 -9.28
CA PRO A 42 -1.95 -2.43 -9.31
C PRO A 42 -3.38 -1.93 -9.13
N THR A 43 -4.34 -2.80 -9.42
CA THR A 43 -5.74 -2.60 -9.01
C THR A 43 -6.06 -3.53 -7.83
N LEU A 44 -6.62 -2.97 -6.76
CA LEU A 44 -7.14 -3.75 -5.65
C LEU A 44 -8.65 -3.97 -5.85
N LYS A 45 -9.09 -5.23 -5.85
CA LYS A 45 -10.51 -5.60 -5.86
C LYS A 45 -10.89 -6.18 -4.51
N LEU A 46 -12.09 -5.84 -4.06
CA LEU A 46 -12.68 -6.36 -2.83
C LEU A 46 -13.95 -7.13 -3.17
N ALA A 47 -14.11 -8.32 -2.61
CA ALA A 47 -15.38 -9.03 -2.63
C ALA A 47 -16.47 -8.22 -1.87
N GLN A 48 -17.74 -8.47 -2.20
CA GLN A 48 -18.85 -7.91 -1.45
C GLN A 48 -19.11 -8.72 -0.19
N ARG A 49 -19.36 -8.01 0.92
CA ARG A 49 -19.64 -8.58 2.24
C ARG A 49 -20.78 -7.80 2.89
N ASP A 50 -21.54 -8.46 3.77
CA ASP A 50 -22.67 -7.84 4.47
C ASP A 50 -22.19 -6.91 5.60
N SER A 51 -21.04 -7.22 6.21
CA SER A 51 -20.39 -6.38 7.21
C SER A 51 -18.92 -6.15 6.87
N ILE A 52 -18.40 -4.98 7.26
CA ILE A 52 -16.97 -4.67 7.20
C ILE A 52 -16.11 -5.65 8.02
N PHE A 53 -16.71 -6.33 9.01
CA PHE A 53 -16.02 -7.29 9.87
C PHE A 53 -15.96 -8.71 9.29
N ASP A 54 -16.65 -8.98 8.17
CA ASP A 54 -16.70 -10.31 7.54
C ASP A 54 -15.60 -10.52 6.50
N TYR A 55 -14.78 -9.50 6.23
CA TYR A 55 -13.69 -9.58 5.26
C TYR A 55 -12.57 -10.50 5.76
N THR A 56 -12.11 -11.35 4.85
CA THR A 56 -10.95 -12.23 5.04
C THR A 56 -9.86 -11.93 4.01
N PHE A 57 -8.70 -12.58 4.12
CA PHE A 57 -7.63 -12.42 3.12
C PHE A 57 -8.08 -12.84 1.71
N ASP A 58 -8.93 -13.87 1.61
CA ASP A 58 -9.43 -14.38 0.32
C ASP A 58 -10.38 -13.40 -0.39
N ASP A 59 -10.84 -12.35 0.31
CA ASP A 59 -11.70 -11.31 -0.26
C ASP A 59 -10.94 -10.16 -0.92
N VAL A 60 -9.61 -10.17 -0.85
CA VAL A 60 -8.74 -9.13 -1.38
C VAL A 60 -7.94 -9.68 -2.54
N GLU A 61 -8.21 -9.20 -3.73
CA GLU A 61 -7.45 -9.55 -4.93
C GLU A 61 -6.60 -8.34 -5.35
N ILE A 62 -5.31 -8.57 -5.55
CA ILE A 62 -4.38 -7.57 -6.11
C ILE A 62 -4.08 -7.98 -7.55
N VAL A 63 -4.56 -7.19 -8.50
CA VAL A 63 -4.48 -7.45 -9.93
C VAL A 63 -3.36 -6.61 -10.54
N ASP A 64 -2.58 -7.24 -11.43
CA ASP A 64 -1.48 -6.63 -12.19
C ASP A 64 -0.38 -5.99 -11.32
N TYR A 65 -0.12 -6.57 -10.13
CA TYR A 65 0.96 -6.12 -9.28
C TYR A 65 2.33 -6.47 -9.85
N GLN A 66 3.00 -5.45 -10.37
CA GLN A 66 4.39 -5.51 -10.80
C GLN A 66 5.26 -4.80 -9.77
N HIS A 67 6.35 -5.45 -9.37
CA HIS A 67 7.23 -4.91 -8.34
C HIS A 67 8.69 -5.24 -8.62
N HIS A 68 9.56 -4.36 -8.13
CA HIS A 68 10.99 -4.61 -8.08
C HIS A 68 11.34 -5.62 -6.98
N PRO A 69 12.55 -6.20 -6.97
CA PRO A 69 13.01 -7.04 -5.86
C PRO A 69 12.93 -6.31 -4.51
N ALA A 70 12.61 -7.05 -3.44
CA ALA A 70 12.50 -6.49 -2.10
C ALA A 70 13.84 -5.90 -1.63
N ILE A 71 13.79 -4.71 -1.02
CA ILE A 71 14.92 -4.09 -0.33
C ILE A 71 14.76 -4.35 1.17
N LYS A 72 15.76 -4.93 1.82
CA LYS A 72 15.72 -5.16 3.26
C LYS A 72 16.26 -3.94 4.00
N ALA A 73 15.45 -3.38 4.90
CA ALA A 73 15.82 -2.27 5.78
C ALA A 73 15.54 -2.68 7.25
N PRO A 74 16.53 -2.66 8.16
CA PRO A 74 16.35 -3.10 9.54
C PRO A 74 15.59 -2.04 10.37
N VAL A 75 14.65 -2.46 11.21
CA VAL A 75 13.96 -1.53 12.14
C VAL A 75 14.99 -0.96 13.13
N ALA A 76 14.97 0.36 13.32
CA ALA A 76 15.76 1.01 14.37
C ALA A 76 15.11 0.73 15.74
N VAL A 77 15.93 0.34 16.72
CA VAL A 77 15.54 0.08 18.12
C VAL A 77 15.93 1.27 18.98
#